data_AF-G0PLV4-F1
#
_entry.id   AF-G0PLV4-F1
#
_cell.length_a   1.000
_cell.length_b   1.000
_cell.length_c   1.000
_cell.angle_alpha   90.00
_cell.angle_beta   90.00
_cell.angle_gamma   90.00
#
_symmetry.space_group_name_H-M   'P 1'
#
loop_
_entity.id
_entity.type
_entity.pdbx_description
1 polymer ?
#
loop_
_entity_poly.entity_id
_entity_poly.type
_entity_poly.pdbx_seq_one_letter_code
_entity_poly.pdbx_strand_id
1 'polypeptide(L)'
;MDSLMMYFKILLFLCNWSLVESCAATAPGGAATTTVAPITASSTTAMSTTSEMTTTSPTTTMPLRTCSPDLITLGTRNDAEDTIDVTTANLMSTQIGDTQETTSTMQITCTADAGNISSMTLNENLTPDLDPVQTQTITVTCNSADMMWIYEANGVSSTITEATCLQG
;
A
#
# COMPACT_ATOMS: atom_id res chain seq x y z
N MET A 1 -24.00 -34.71 -17.64
CA MET A 1 -22.98 -35.28 -16.74
C MET A 1 -22.74 -34.23 -15.66
N ASP A 2 -23.71 -34.01 -14.76
CA ASP A 2 -23.79 -32.75 -14.01
C ASP A 2 -24.10 -32.94 -12.51
N SER A 3 -24.08 -34.17 -12.01
CA SER A 3 -24.37 -34.45 -10.60
C SER A 3 -23.18 -35.02 -9.82
N LEU A 4 -22.07 -35.37 -10.49
CA LEU A 4 -20.89 -35.96 -9.84
C LEU A 4 -19.83 -34.92 -9.44
N MET A 5 -19.77 -33.78 -10.14
CA MET A 5 -18.76 -32.73 -9.90
C MET A 5 -19.08 -31.83 -8.70
N MET A 6 -20.32 -31.86 -8.19
CA MET A 6 -20.70 -31.10 -7.00
C MET A 6 -20.32 -31.82 -5.70
N TYR A 7 -20.20 -33.16 -5.73
CA TYR A 7 -19.73 -33.95 -4.59
C TYR A 7 -18.21 -33.82 -4.36
N PHE A 8 -17.45 -33.58 -5.43
CA PHE A 8 -15.99 -33.46 -5.35
C PHE A 8 -15.52 -32.15 -4.70
N LYS A 9 -16.31 -31.08 -4.78
CA LYS A 9 -16.04 -29.81 -4.08
C LYS A 9 -16.40 -29.83 -2.58
N ILE A 10 -17.33 -30.69 -2.16
CA ILE A 10 -17.73 -30.82 -0.75
C ILE A 10 -16.74 -31.69 0.05
N LEU A 11 -16.04 -32.63 -0.59
CA LEU A 11 -15.03 -33.47 0.08
C LEU A 11 -13.67 -32.77 0.29
N LEU A 12 -13.36 -31.71 -0.45
CA LEU A 12 -12.16 -30.89 -0.23
C LEU A 12 -12.30 -29.89 0.93
N PHE A 13 -13.51 -29.70 1.45
CA PHE A 13 -13.81 -28.78 2.56
C PHE A 13 -13.60 -29.40 3.96
N LEU A 14 -13.18 -30.67 4.04
CA LEU A 14 -13.04 -31.41 5.32
C LEU A 14 -11.62 -31.93 5.62
N CYS A 15 -10.58 -31.41 4.96
CA CYS A 15 -9.19 -31.85 5.19
C CYS A 15 -8.19 -30.74 5.54
N ASN A 16 -8.64 -29.64 6.16
CA ASN A 16 -7.73 -28.66 6.79
C ASN A 16 -7.91 -28.55 8.31
N TRP A 17 -8.30 -29.66 8.94
CA TRP A 17 -8.02 -29.87 10.36
C TRP A 17 -6.66 -30.57 10.47
N SER A 18 -5.60 -29.79 10.68
CA SER A 18 -4.33 -30.32 11.17
C SER A 18 -3.69 -29.29 12.09
N LEU A 19 -3.86 -29.54 13.39
CA LEU A 19 -2.85 -29.45 14.44
C LEU A 19 -1.95 -28.20 14.42
N VAL A 20 -2.38 -27.15 15.12
CA VAL A 20 -1.44 -26.29 15.85
C VAL A 20 -1.65 -26.56 17.33
N GLU A 21 -0.90 -27.56 17.80
CA GLU A 21 -0.60 -27.75 19.20
C GLU A 21 0.57 -26.82 19.54
N SER A 22 0.33 -25.82 20.38
CA SER A 22 1.39 -25.12 21.11
C SER A 22 0.83 -24.60 22.43
N CYS A 23 1.61 -24.86 23.47
CA CYS A 23 1.26 -24.96 24.87
C CYS A 23 0.60 -23.73 25.51
N ALA A 24 -0.31 -24.03 26.45
CA ALA A 24 -0.68 -23.14 27.53
C ALA A 24 0.51 -22.92 28.49
N ALA A 25 0.72 -21.69 28.91
CA ALA A 25 1.41 -21.36 30.16
C ALA A 25 0.70 -20.19 30.83
N THR A 26 0.00 -20.50 31.92
CA THR A 26 -0.63 -19.57 32.84
C THR A 26 0.36 -19.23 33.96
N ALA A 27 0.52 -17.96 34.33
CA ALA A 27 0.54 -17.53 35.74
C ALA A 27 0.59 -15.99 35.88
N PRO A 28 0.04 -15.45 37.00
CA PRO A 28 -0.25 -14.03 37.18
C PRO A 28 0.81 -13.31 38.03
N GLY A 29 0.78 -11.98 38.03
CA GLY A 29 1.32 -11.24 39.17
C GLY A 29 1.76 -9.80 38.91
N GLY A 30 1.14 -8.88 39.64
CA GLY A 30 1.86 -7.72 40.17
C GLY A 30 1.52 -6.39 39.52
N ALA A 31 0.48 -5.73 40.03
CA ALA A 31 0.45 -4.27 40.03
C ALA A 31 1.63 -3.75 40.85
N ALA A 32 2.40 -2.82 40.28
CA ALA A 32 3.28 -1.94 41.04
C ALA A 32 3.11 -0.52 40.51
N THR A 33 2.30 0.24 41.24
CA THR A 33 2.24 1.69 41.21
C THR A 33 3.62 2.25 41.58
N THR A 34 4.12 3.25 40.85
CA THR A 34 5.08 4.19 41.41
C THR A 34 4.72 5.60 40.99
N THR A 35 4.02 6.27 41.90
CA THR A 35 3.86 7.71 41.94
C THR A 35 5.20 8.32 42.34
N VAL A 36 5.77 9.18 41.50
CA VAL A 36 6.81 10.13 41.93
C VAL A 36 6.30 11.54 41.65
N ALA A 37 6.31 12.34 42.70
CA ALA A 37 5.85 13.72 42.78
C ALA A 37 6.62 14.68 41.85
N PRO A 38 6.06 15.87 41.55
CA PRO A 38 6.76 16.89 40.77
C PRO A 38 7.84 17.57 41.62
N ILE A 39 9.08 17.59 41.13
CA ILE A 39 10.14 18.45 41.69
C ILE A 39 10.19 19.76 40.90
N THR A 40 9.63 20.80 41.50
CA THR A 40 9.94 22.19 41.16
C THR A 40 11.15 22.60 42.00
N ALA A 41 12.27 22.94 41.34
CA ALA A 41 13.36 23.68 41.96
C ALA A 41 13.89 24.73 40.97
N SER A 42 13.69 26.00 41.33
CA SER A 42 14.23 27.17 40.64
C SER A 42 15.61 27.54 41.19
N SER A 43 16.52 27.94 40.27
CA SER A 43 17.65 28.91 40.39
C SER A 43 18.73 28.62 41.45
N THR A 44 20.05 28.73 41.22
CA THR A 44 20.81 29.85 40.59
C THR A 44 22.29 29.45 40.39
N THR A 45 22.92 29.96 39.31
CA THR A 45 24.37 30.30 39.11
C THR A 45 25.49 29.28 39.36
N ALA A 46 26.24 28.96 38.30
CA ALA A 46 27.67 29.26 38.21
C ALA A 46 28.17 29.21 36.75
N MET A 47 29.02 30.17 36.43
CA MET A 47 29.63 30.49 35.15
C MET A 47 30.68 29.44 34.74
N SER A 48 30.63 28.94 33.51
CA SER A 48 31.79 28.44 32.76
C SER A 48 31.44 28.44 31.28
N THR A 49 31.75 29.54 30.62
CA THR A 49 31.69 29.68 29.16
C THR A 49 32.85 28.90 28.56
N THR A 50 32.71 27.57 28.47
CA THR A 50 33.44 26.81 27.47
C THR A 50 32.60 26.92 26.20
N SER A 51 33.13 27.64 25.21
CA SER A 51 32.59 27.69 23.87
C SER A 51 32.65 26.29 23.28
N GLU A 52 31.62 25.49 23.53
CA GLU A 52 31.35 24.29 22.75
C GLU A 52 30.99 24.80 21.36
N MET A 53 31.97 24.71 20.46
CA MET A 53 31.80 24.97 19.06
C MET A 53 30.91 23.84 18.55
N THR A 54 29.60 23.99 18.68
CA THR A 54 28.62 23.12 18.03
C THR A 54 28.86 23.28 16.54
N THR A 55 29.74 22.43 16.02
CA THR A 55 29.89 22.22 14.60
C THR A 55 28.58 21.59 14.19
N THR A 56 27.62 22.42 13.78
CA THR A 56 26.47 22.02 12.98
C THR A 56 27.04 21.48 11.69
N SER A 57 27.45 20.21 11.73
CA SER A 57 27.70 19.44 10.54
C SER A 57 26.39 19.49 9.74
N PRO A 58 26.40 19.93 8.47
CA PRO A 58 25.21 19.81 7.65
C PRO A 58 24.91 18.32 7.52
N THR A 59 23.87 17.84 8.21
CA THR A 59 23.31 16.52 7.95
C THR A 59 22.81 16.56 6.52
N THR A 60 23.62 16.07 5.60
CA THR A 60 23.25 15.91 4.19
C THR A 60 22.32 14.71 4.16
N THR A 61 21.05 14.91 4.54
CA THR A 61 20.03 13.87 4.47
C THR A 61 19.85 13.57 2.99
N MET A 62 20.35 12.40 2.56
CA MET A 62 20.14 11.95 1.18
C MET A 62 18.63 11.87 0.91
N PRO A 63 18.16 12.34 -0.26
CA PRO A 63 16.74 12.27 -0.59
C PRO A 63 16.30 10.81 -0.70
N LEU A 64 15.12 10.50 -0.16
CA LEU A 64 14.53 9.17 -0.29
C LEU A 64 14.23 8.87 -1.76
N ARG A 65 14.42 7.61 -2.15
CA ARG A 65 14.04 7.11 -3.48
C ARG A 65 12.55 6.85 -3.50
N THR A 66 11.85 7.36 -4.51
CA THR A 66 10.40 7.18 -4.68
C THR A 66 10.10 6.56 -6.03
N CYS A 67 9.01 5.80 -6.12
CA CYS A 67 8.55 5.28 -7.40
C CYS A 67 7.97 6.40 -8.26
N SER A 68 8.24 6.35 -9.57
CA SER A 68 7.65 7.30 -10.51
C SER A 68 6.29 6.79 -11.00
N PRO A 69 5.23 7.62 -11.02
CA PRO A 69 3.95 7.25 -11.62
C PRO A 69 4.08 7.03 -13.14
N ASP A 70 5.05 7.67 -13.79
CA ASP A 70 5.27 7.63 -15.24
C ASP A 70 5.76 6.26 -15.75
N LEU A 71 6.02 5.30 -14.85
CA LEU A 71 6.33 3.92 -15.19
C LEU A 71 5.10 3.13 -15.67
N ILE A 72 3.90 3.70 -15.50
CA ILE A 72 2.65 3.13 -16.01
C ILE A 72 2.19 3.96 -17.20
N THR A 73 2.02 3.32 -18.34
CA THR A 73 1.38 3.93 -19.52
C THR A 73 -0.11 4.02 -19.27
N LEU A 74 -0.66 5.24 -19.30
CA LEU A 74 -2.08 5.48 -19.04
C LEU A 74 -2.84 5.65 -20.36
N GLY A 75 -3.99 4.99 -20.45
CA GLY A 75 -4.94 5.17 -21.53
C GLY A 75 -5.46 6.60 -21.58
N THR A 76 -5.55 7.15 -22.79
CA THR A 76 -6.10 8.49 -23.06
C THR A 76 -7.41 8.36 -23.81
N ARG A 77 -8.31 9.31 -23.61
CA ARG A 77 -9.61 9.33 -24.29
C ARG A 77 -9.48 9.30 -25.81
N ASN A 78 -10.26 8.42 -26.42
CA ASN A 78 -10.53 8.36 -27.85
C ASN A 78 -11.97 7.88 -28.06
N ASP A 79 -12.83 8.81 -28.47
CA ASP A 79 -14.26 8.61 -28.63
C ASP A 79 -14.62 7.63 -29.77
N ALA A 80 -13.71 7.37 -30.72
CA ALA A 80 -13.95 6.39 -31.79
C ALA A 80 -13.87 4.94 -31.28
N GLU A 81 -13.14 4.71 -30.19
CA GLU A 81 -12.89 3.39 -29.60
C GLU A 81 -13.49 3.27 -28.19
N ASP A 82 -14.36 4.22 -27.79
CA ASP A 82 -14.96 4.32 -26.45
C ASP A 82 -13.96 4.27 -25.28
N THR A 83 -12.72 4.70 -25.52
CA THR A 83 -11.68 4.79 -24.48
C THR A 83 -11.82 6.09 -23.70
N ILE A 84 -11.57 6.03 -22.40
CA ILE A 84 -11.63 7.17 -21.48
C ILE A 84 -10.30 7.37 -20.76
N ASP A 85 -10.08 8.60 -20.30
CA ASP A 85 -8.84 8.97 -19.62
C ASP A 85 -8.66 8.17 -18.33
N VAL A 86 -7.47 7.62 -18.19
CA VAL A 86 -6.98 7.03 -16.95
C VAL A 86 -6.05 8.03 -16.28
N THR A 87 -6.28 8.28 -15.00
CA THR A 87 -5.52 9.24 -14.21
C THR A 87 -4.98 8.60 -12.94
N THR A 88 -3.85 9.11 -12.47
CA THR A 88 -3.26 8.69 -11.20
C THR A 88 -3.50 9.74 -10.12
N ALA A 89 -3.76 9.30 -8.89
CA ALA A 89 -3.94 10.18 -7.74
C ALA A 89 -3.33 9.57 -6.47
N ASN A 90 -3.21 10.40 -5.43
CA ASN A 90 -2.87 9.96 -4.07
C ASN A 90 -1.55 9.18 -3.96
N LEU A 91 -0.53 9.57 -4.75
CA LEU A 91 0.82 9.02 -4.61
C LEU A 91 1.38 9.37 -3.22
N MET A 92 1.69 8.35 -2.43
CA MET A 92 2.27 8.48 -1.10
C MET A 92 3.41 7.49 -0.93
N SER A 93 4.56 7.94 -0.40
CA SER A 93 5.74 7.10 -0.18
C SER A 93 6.10 7.04 1.30
N THR A 94 6.43 5.85 1.80
CA THR A 94 6.84 5.59 3.19
C THR A 94 8.21 4.95 3.21
N GLN A 95 9.13 5.48 4.02
CA GLN A 95 10.49 4.95 4.16
C GLN A 95 10.52 3.53 4.71
N ILE A 96 11.43 2.71 4.19
CA ILE A 96 11.68 1.35 4.66
C ILE A 96 12.85 1.36 5.64
N GLY A 97 12.55 1.28 6.94
CA GLY A 97 13.55 1.29 8.01
C GLY A 97 14.48 2.49 7.94
N ASP A 98 15.78 2.26 8.13
CA ASP A 98 16.82 3.29 8.03
C ASP A 98 17.46 3.37 6.63
N THR A 99 16.84 2.78 5.61
CA THR A 99 17.33 2.80 4.22
C THR A 99 16.82 4.03 3.47
N GLN A 100 17.36 4.30 2.27
CA GLN A 100 16.81 5.32 1.37
C GLN A 100 15.63 4.82 0.54
N GLU A 101 15.26 3.54 0.66
CA GLU A 101 14.18 2.95 -0.10
C GLU A 101 12.82 3.28 0.54
N THR A 102 11.79 3.36 -0.30
CA THR A 102 10.41 3.60 0.10
C THR A 102 9.47 2.57 -0.51
N THR A 103 8.37 2.33 0.20
CA THR A 103 7.16 1.75 -0.39
C THR A 103 6.24 2.89 -0.79
N SER A 104 5.93 2.98 -2.08
CA SER A 104 4.99 3.95 -2.65
C SER A 104 3.64 3.29 -2.92
N THR A 105 2.56 4.01 -2.65
CA THR A 105 1.18 3.61 -2.96
C THR A 105 0.55 4.70 -3.81
N MET A 106 -0.23 4.31 -4.81
CA MET A 106 -0.92 5.23 -5.72
C MET A 106 -2.29 4.66 -6.10
N GLN A 107 -3.23 5.55 -6.43
CA GLN A 107 -4.51 5.18 -7.02
C GLN A 107 -4.51 5.42 -8.52
N ILE A 108 -5.11 4.50 -9.26
CA ILE A 108 -5.39 4.65 -10.69
C ILE A 108 -6.91 4.67 -10.85
N THR A 109 -7.41 5.70 -11.53
CA THR A 109 -8.84 5.98 -11.64
C THR A 109 -9.22 6.28 -13.08
N CYS A 110 -10.36 5.76 -13.51
CA CYS A 110 -11.07 6.22 -14.71
C CYS A 110 -12.54 6.49 -14.39
N THR A 111 -13.13 7.44 -15.10
CA THR A 111 -14.53 7.83 -14.93
C THR A 111 -15.19 7.91 -16.30
N ALA A 112 -16.19 7.06 -16.52
CA ALA A 112 -16.99 7.07 -17.73
C ALA A 112 -17.95 8.27 -17.77
N ASP A 113 -18.43 8.59 -18.96
CA ASP A 113 -19.41 9.66 -19.16
C ASP A 113 -20.75 9.33 -18.46
N ALA A 114 -21.59 10.35 -18.29
CA ALA A 114 -22.88 10.23 -17.61
C ALA A 114 -23.77 9.14 -18.25
N GLY A 115 -24.15 8.14 -17.45
CA GLY A 115 -25.01 7.03 -17.89
C GLY A 115 -24.25 5.79 -18.39
N ASN A 116 -22.92 5.85 -18.50
CA ASN A 116 -22.08 4.72 -18.88
C ASN A 116 -21.40 4.08 -17.66
N ILE A 117 -20.96 2.84 -17.83
CA ILE A 117 -20.12 2.11 -16.89
C ILE A 117 -18.69 2.12 -17.42
N SER A 118 -17.72 2.27 -16.51
CA SER A 118 -16.30 2.16 -16.87
C SER A 118 -15.85 0.70 -16.78
N SER A 119 -14.86 0.31 -17.59
CA SER A 119 -14.20 -1.00 -17.56
C SER A 119 -12.69 -0.82 -17.66
N MET A 120 -11.97 -1.06 -16.56
CA MET A 120 -10.50 -0.95 -16.52
C MET A 120 -9.82 -2.25 -16.93
N THR A 121 -8.74 -2.15 -17.70
CA THR A 121 -7.85 -3.27 -18.03
C THR A 121 -6.40 -2.88 -17.76
N LEU A 122 -5.63 -3.79 -17.19
CA LEU A 122 -4.22 -3.65 -16.88
C LEU A 122 -3.41 -4.57 -17.80
N ASN A 123 -2.30 -4.07 -18.36
CA ASN A 123 -1.42 -4.82 -19.28
C ASN A 123 -2.17 -5.59 -20.39
N GLU A 124 -3.24 -5.01 -20.93
CA GLU A 124 -4.12 -5.58 -21.97
C GLU A 124 -4.91 -6.86 -21.60
N ASN A 125 -4.64 -7.53 -20.48
CA ASN A 125 -5.19 -8.86 -20.19
C ASN A 125 -5.65 -9.10 -18.74
N LEU A 126 -5.39 -8.16 -17.83
CA LEU A 126 -5.78 -8.26 -16.44
C LEU A 126 -6.93 -7.30 -16.17
N THR A 127 -8.13 -7.83 -16.02
CA THR A 127 -9.30 -7.05 -15.61
C THR A 127 -9.46 -7.14 -14.10
N PRO A 128 -9.33 -6.03 -13.35
CA PRO A 128 -9.68 -5.96 -11.95
C PRO A 128 -11.09 -6.47 -11.69
N ASP A 129 -11.27 -7.25 -10.62
CA ASP A 129 -12.59 -7.69 -10.15
C ASP A 129 -13.25 -6.54 -9.37
N LEU A 130 -13.86 -5.61 -10.11
CA LEU A 130 -14.52 -4.42 -9.61
C LEU A 130 -16.00 -4.43 -9.98
N ASP A 131 -16.83 -3.85 -9.12
CA ASP A 131 -18.25 -3.65 -9.42
C ASP A 131 -18.42 -2.79 -10.70
N PRO A 132 -19.44 -3.05 -11.52
CA PRO A 132 -19.72 -2.28 -12.72
C PRO A 132 -20.27 -0.89 -12.33
N VAL A 133 -19.36 0.07 -12.16
CA VAL A 133 -19.66 1.45 -11.78
C VAL A 133 -19.09 2.45 -12.79
N GLN A 134 -19.63 3.67 -12.77
CA GLN A 134 -19.14 4.75 -13.63
C GLN A 134 -17.67 5.13 -13.35
N THR A 135 -17.24 5.06 -12.09
CA THR A 135 -15.88 5.39 -11.68
C THR A 135 -15.20 4.18 -11.06
N GLN A 136 -14.20 3.65 -11.76
CA GLN A 136 -13.34 2.59 -11.22
C GLN A 136 -12.07 3.19 -10.63
N THR A 137 -11.67 2.66 -9.47
CA THR A 137 -10.42 3.03 -8.79
C THR A 137 -9.74 1.77 -8.28
N ILE A 138 -8.47 1.60 -8.62
CA ILE A 138 -7.59 0.58 -8.03
C ILE A 138 -6.47 1.23 -7.23
N THR A 139 -5.90 0.47 -6.31
CA THR A 139 -4.69 0.85 -5.57
C THR A 139 -3.53 -0.02 -6.00
N VAL A 140 -2.38 0.60 -6.25
CA VAL A 140 -1.15 -0.06 -6.69
C VAL A 140 -0.02 0.32 -5.74
N THR A 141 0.91 -0.61 -5.53
CA THR A 141 2.06 -0.42 -4.65
C THR A 141 3.36 -0.60 -5.42
N CYS A 142 4.42 0.07 -5.00
CA CYS A 142 5.73 -0.04 -5.63
C CYS A 142 6.82 0.04 -4.57
N ASN A 143 7.78 -0.86 -4.63
CA ASN A 143 9.02 -0.77 -3.86
C ASN A 143 10.06 0.00 -4.71
N SER A 144 10.64 1.08 -4.19
CA SER A 144 11.63 1.88 -4.92
C SER A 144 12.93 1.13 -5.23
N ALA A 145 13.17 -0.02 -4.57
CA ALA A 145 14.28 -0.89 -4.92
C ALA A 145 14.06 -1.56 -6.29
N ASP A 146 12.82 -2.01 -6.54
CA ASP A 146 12.44 -2.77 -7.73
C ASP A 146 11.93 -1.88 -8.87
N MET A 147 11.41 -0.69 -8.55
CA MET A 147 10.82 0.26 -9.50
C MET A 147 9.73 -0.37 -10.39
N MET A 148 8.90 -1.21 -9.79
CA MET A 148 7.76 -1.86 -10.45
C MET A 148 6.48 -1.60 -9.67
N TRP A 149 5.44 -1.17 -10.37
CA TRP A 149 4.09 -1.06 -9.80
C TRP A 149 3.41 -2.41 -9.78
N ILE A 150 2.83 -2.74 -8.63
CA ILE A 150 2.17 -4.00 -8.33
C ILE A 150 0.71 -3.70 -8.02
N TYR A 151 -0.19 -4.33 -8.77
CA TYR A 151 -1.58 -4.44 -8.41
C TYR A 151 -1.80 -5.78 -7.68
N GLU A 152 -2.52 -5.75 -6.56
CA GLU A 152 -2.85 -6.96 -5.82
C GLU A 152 -4.37 -7.12 -5.74
N ALA A 153 -4.85 -8.30 -6.15
CA ALA A 153 -6.25 -8.67 -6.04
C ALA A 153 -6.36 -10.13 -5.63
N ASN A 154 -7.27 -10.44 -4.71
CA ASN A 154 -7.54 -11.82 -4.27
C ASN A 154 -6.27 -12.58 -3.79
N GLY A 155 -5.30 -11.87 -3.21
CA GLY A 155 -4.03 -12.42 -2.74
C GLY A 155 -3.02 -12.76 -3.85
N VAL A 156 -3.26 -12.30 -5.08
CA VAL A 156 -2.36 -12.45 -6.23
C VAL A 156 -1.80 -11.09 -6.61
N SER A 157 -0.47 -10.98 -6.60
CA SER A 157 0.26 -9.78 -7.03
C SER A 157 0.61 -9.87 -8.52
N SER A 158 0.36 -8.80 -9.26
CA SER A 158 0.70 -8.66 -10.67
C SER A 158 1.44 -7.36 -10.91
N THR A 159 2.58 -7.41 -11.61
CA THR A 159 3.26 -6.21 -12.08
C THR A 159 2.45 -5.54 -13.17
N ILE A 160 2.29 -4.23 -13.09
CA ILE A 160 1.59 -3.42 -14.09
C ILE A 160 2.51 -2.39 -14.72
N THR A 161 2.38 -2.24 -16.03
CA THR A 161 3.08 -1.24 -16.86
C THR A 161 2.12 -0.43 -17.70
N GLU A 162 0.85 -0.83 -17.76
CA GLU A 162 -0.18 -0.15 -18.52
C GLU A 162 -1.54 -0.26 -17.83
N ALA A 163 -2.34 0.80 -17.91
CA ALA A 163 -3.72 0.83 -17.50
C ALA A 163 -4.57 1.57 -18.53
N THR A 164 -5.56 0.88 -19.10
CA THR A 164 -6.53 1.43 -20.06
C THR A 164 -7.94 1.29 -19.51
N CYS A 165 -8.87 2.11 -20.02
CA CYS A 165 -10.24 2.07 -19.57
C CYS A 165 -11.20 2.38 -20.71
N LEU A 166 -12.28 1.61 -20.79
CA LEU A 166 -13.36 1.75 -21.77
C LEU A 166 -14.64 2.19 -21.07
N GLN A 167 -15.56 2.80 -21.81
CA GLN A 167 -16.91 3.09 -21.36
C GLN A 167 -17.96 2.34 -22.20
N GLY A 168 -19.08 1.95 -21.59
CA GLY A 168 -20.20 1.30 -22.27
C GLY A 168 -21.42 1.05 -21.40
#